data_AF-A0A2J2HAF0-F1
#
_entry.id   AF-A0A2J2HAF0-F1
#
_cell.length_a   1.000
_cell.length_b   1.000
_cell.length_c   1.000
_cell.angle_alpha   90.00
_cell.angle_beta   90.00
_cell.angle_gamma   90.00
#
_symmetry.space_group_name_H-M   'P 1'
#
loop_
_entity.id
_entity.type
_entity.pdbx_description
1 polymer ?
#
loop_
_entity_poly.entity_id
_entity_poly.type
_entity_poly.pdbx_seq_one_letter_code
_entity_poly.pdbx_strand_id
1 'polypeptide(L)'
;MMDPRGSASSLHRDLIKVVVESPGSSRYSIAKSLPHPNSTIYYELSRLERERYIRIEGGSVYPTLKGLVKYVELFGCNVAAARAAANVLGVDRREGVCEFLELLRPYGEKLDNDPLAGLFLLLGPPVELDKIRRLPNGVSSIVAKIIAEKFPAVTFAEHRGVLFVDGDGSTWFVGYCGLCGGYVVDRCPLFETYYH
;
A
#
# COMPACT_ATOMS: atom_id res chain seq x y z
N MET A 1 13.47 22.56 31.27
CA MET A 1 14.33 22.50 30.06
C MET A 1 13.76 21.43 29.15
N MET A 2 13.13 21.82 28.05
CA MET A 2 12.66 20.88 27.01
C MET A 2 13.85 20.53 26.11
N ASP A 3 14.09 19.24 25.91
CA ASP A 3 15.07 18.74 24.96
C ASP A 3 14.59 19.05 23.52
N PRO A 4 15.31 19.88 22.75
CA PRO A 4 14.91 20.24 21.38
C PRO A 4 14.75 19.02 20.47
N ARG A 5 15.49 17.93 20.73
CA ARG A 5 15.45 16.69 19.93
C ARG A 5 14.19 15.86 20.18
N GLY A 6 13.64 15.90 21.39
CA GLY A 6 12.37 15.25 21.74
C GLY A 6 11.16 15.96 21.11
N SER A 7 11.22 17.29 20.97
CA SER A 7 10.13 18.07 20.37
C SER A 7 9.99 17.84 18.86
N ALA A 8 11.11 17.79 18.13
CA ALA A 8 11.12 17.56 16.69
C ALA A 8 10.65 16.14 16.32
N SER A 9 11.02 15.12 17.11
CA SER A 9 10.52 13.75 16.88
C SER A 9 9.03 13.62 17.24
N SER A 10 8.55 14.36 18.24
CA SER A 10 7.13 14.38 18.60
C SER A 10 6.26 15.02 17.51
N LEU A 11 6.67 16.17 16.96
CA LEU A 11 5.92 16.84 15.90
C LEU A 11 5.88 16.01 14.62
N HIS A 12 7.01 15.40 14.24
CA HIS A 12 7.09 14.52 13.08
C HIS A 12 6.09 13.36 13.18
N ARG A 13 6.07 12.69 14.34
CA ARG A 13 5.12 11.61 14.65
C ARG A 13 3.67 12.10 14.61
N ASP A 14 3.39 13.25 15.20
CA ASP A 14 2.03 13.79 15.30
C ASP A 14 1.50 14.24 13.92
N LEU A 15 2.36 14.75 13.05
CA LEU A 15 2.00 15.07 11.66
C LEU A 15 1.70 13.83 10.83
N ILE A 16 2.48 12.75 10.97
CA ILE A 16 2.16 11.46 10.34
C ILE A 16 0.76 11.00 10.77
N LYS A 17 0.46 11.11 12.07
CA LYS A 17 -0.86 10.76 12.61
C LYS A 17 -1.98 11.57 11.95
N VAL A 18 -1.86 12.90 11.98
CA VAL A 18 -2.88 13.81 11.43
C VAL A 18 -3.13 13.55 9.93
N VAL A 19 -2.06 13.33 9.15
CA VAL A 19 -2.18 13.09 7.71
C VAL A 19 -2.87 11.76 7.40
N VAL A 20 -2.60 10.70 8.18
CA VAL A 20 -3.27 9.40 8.01
C VAL A 20 -4.72 9.44 8.50
N GLU A 21 -5.01 10.16 9.58
CA GLU A 21 -6.37 10.27 10.14
C GLU A 21 -7.26 11.22 9.33
N SER A 22 -6.69 12.18 8.61
CA SER A 22 -7.42 13.18 7.81
C SER A 22 -6.77 13.43 6.43
N PRO A 23 -6.70 12.40 5.56
CA PRO A 23 -6.08 12.50 4.25
C PRO A 23 -6.85 13.49 3.36
N GLY A 24 -6.12 14.29 2.59
CA GLY A 24 -6.68 15.36 1.75
C GLY A 24 -6.86 16.70 2.48
N SER A 25 -6.43 16.81 3.73
CA SER A 25 -6.45 18.09 4.45
C SER A 25 -5.47 19.09 3.84
N SER A 26 -5.85 20.36 3.79
CA SER A 26 -4.94 21.42 3.38
C SER A 26 -3.84 21.64 4.42
N ARG A 27 -2.67 22.11 3.99
CA ARG A 27 -1.57 22.49 4.90
C ARG A 27 -2.04 23.44 6.01
N TYR A 28 -2.88 24.41 5.65
CA TYR A 28 -3.45 25.38 6.59
C TYR A 28 -4.34 24.71 7.65
N SER A 29 -5.20 23.76 7.24
CA SER A 29 -6.06 23.03 8.17
C SER A 29 -5.24 22.20 9.16
N ILE A 30 -4.19 21.54 8.68
CA ILE A 30 -3.25 20.78 9.52
C ILE A 30 -2.50 21.70 10.49
N ALA A 31 -2.05 22.87 10.03
CA ALA A 31 -1.36 23.82 10.90
C ALA A 31 -2.26 24.35 12.02
N LYS A 32 -3.54 24.59 11.73
CA LYS A 32 -4.51 25.08 12.72
C LYS A 32 -4.85 24.04 13.80
N SER A 33 -4.68 22.73 13.53
CA SER A 33 -5.03 21.68 14.48
C SER A 33 -3.90 21.36 15.48
N LEU A 34 -2.71 21.93 15.32
CA LEU A 34 -1.54 21.64 16.14
C LEU A 34 -1.06 22.88 16.91
N PRO A 35 -0.54 22.72 18.14
CA PRO A 35 -0.10 23.84 19.00
C PRO A 35 1.31 24.33 18.61
N HIS A 36 1.56 24.56 17.32
CA HIS A 36 2.84 25.02 16.79
C HIS A 36 2.66 26.17 15.79
N PRO A 37 3.67 27.04 15.62
CA PRO A 37 3.63 28.06 14.58
C PRO A 37 3.43 27.45 13.17
N ASN A 38 2.62 28.11 12.33
CA ASN A 38 2.36 27.65 10.97
C ASN A 38 3.66 27.42 10.16
N SER A 39 4.68 28.26 10.35
CA SER A 39 5.97 28.11 9.70
C SER A 39 6.68 26.80 10.06
N THR A 40 6.60 26.39 11.33
CA THR A 40 7.15 25.12 11.82
C THR A 40 6.41 23.94 11.21
N ILE A 41 5.07 24.00 11.16
CA ILE A 41 4.26 22.94 10.54
C ILE A 41 4.56 22.82 9.04
N TYR A 42 4.63 23.93 8.33
CA TYR A 42 4.91 23.91 6.89
C TYR A 42 6.32 23.39 6.59
N TYR A 43 7.30 23.76 7.40
CA TYR A 43 8.66 23.22 7.30
C TYR A 43 8.66 21.69 7.49
N GLU A 44 7.98 21.19 8.52
CA GLU A 44 7.97 19.75 8.81
C GLU A 44 7.15 18.96 7.79
N LEU A 45 6.06 19.51 7.26
CA LEU A 45 5.35 18.92 6.12
C LEU A 45 6.24 18.82 4.87
N SER A 46 6.98 19.89 4.53
CA SER A 46 7.94 19.84 3.42
C SER A 46 9.07 18.84 3.68
N ARG A 47 9.45 18.61 4.94
CA ARG A 47 10.40 17.57 5.30
C ARG A 47 9.83 16.17 5.10
N LEU A 48 8.63 15.89 5.62
CA LEU A 48 7.93 14.62 5.44
C LEU A 48 7.70 14.28 3.96
N GLU A 49 7.44 15.29 3.13
CA GLU A 49 7.29 15.14 1.68
C GLU A 49 8.61 14.74 1.03
N ARG A 50 9.73 15.41 1.35
CA ARG A 50 11.06 15.04 0.85
C ARG A 50 11.48 13.64 1.30
N GLU A 51 11.10 13.25 2.50
CA GLU A 51 11.35 11.91 3.06
C GLU A 51 10.33 10.86 2.57
N ARG A 52 9.39 11.26 1.71
CA ARG A 52 8.37 10.45 1.04
C ARG A 52 7.33 9.81 1.96
N TYR A 53 7.12 10.32 3.18
CA TYR A 53 6.04 9.87 4.06
C TYR A 53 4.68 10.43 3.63
N ILE A 54 4.67 11.57 2.97
CA ILE A 54 3.45 12.23 2.47
C ILE A 54 3.67 12.69 1.03
N ARG A 55 2.57 13.00 0.34
CA ARG A 55 2.56 13.68 -0.95
C ARG A 55 1.61 14.87 -0.89
N ILE A 56 1.91 15.92 -1.65
CA ILE A 56 1.07 17.12 -1.73
C ILE A 56 0.54 17.28 -3.15
N GLU A 57 -0.78 17.30 -3.30
CA GLU A 57 -1.47 17.44 -4.59
C GLU A 57 -2.58 18.47 -4.48
N GLY A 58 -2.58 19.47 -5.37
CA GLY A 58 -3.58 20.54 -5.35
C GLY A 58 -3.65 21.29 -4.01
N GLY A 59 -2.54 21.36 -3.26
CA GLY A 59 -2.48 21.97 -1.93
C GLY A 59 -3.03 21.10 -0.77
N SER A 60 -3.48 19.89 -1.09
CA SER A 60 -3.97 18.88 -0.13
C SER A 60 -2.88 17.87 0.19
N VAL A 61 -2.84 17.39 1.43
CA VAL A 61 -1.80 16.49 1.92
C VAL A 61 -2.34 15.08 2.07
N TYR A 62 -1.65 14.10 1.51
CA TYR A 62 -2.02 12.68 1.55
C TYR A 62 -0.86 11.83 2.07
N PRO A 63 -1.14 10.72 2.79
CA PRO A 63 -0.09 9.77 3.14
C PRO A 63 0.34 8.97 1.90
N THR A 64 1.61 8.57 1.87
CA THR A 64 2.13 7.56 0.93
C THR A 64 2.04 6.16 1.56
N LEU A 65 2.39 5.11 0.80
CA LEU A 65 2.51 3.76 1.37
C LEU A 65 3.59 3.71 2.46
N LYS A 66 4.73 4.40 2.26
CA LYS A 66 5.74 4.60 3.31
C LYS A 66 5.16 5.28 4.55
N GLY A 67 4.39 6.36 4.39
CA GLY A 67 3.69 7.05 5.47
C GLY A 67 2.75 6.16 6.27
N LEU A 68 1.98 5.32 5.58
CA LEU A 68 1.03 4.38 6.19
C LEU A 68 1.75 3.29 6.98
N VAL A 69 2.80 2.70 6.42
CA VAL A 69 3.62 1.71 7.14
C VAL A 69 4.27 2.33 8.37
N LYS A 70 4.78 3.58 8.26
CA LYS A 70 5.34 4.29 9.41
C LYS A 70 4.30 4.59 10.48
N TYR A 71 3.08 4.98 10.08
CA TYR A 71 1.97 5.15 11.00
C TYR A 71 1.67 3.86 11.77
N VAL A 72 1.56 2.73 11.05
CA VAL A 72 1.27 1.42 11.65
C VAL A 72 2.37 1.00 12.62
N GLU A 73 3.64 1.25 12.29
CA GLU A 73 4.76 1.02 13.20
C GLU A 73 4.63 1.81 14.52
N LEU A 74 4.15 3.06 14.45
CA LEU A 74 4.10 3.98 15.59
C LEU A 74 2.82 3.86 16.43
N PHE A 75 1.69 3.50 15.80
CA PHE A 75 0.36 3.59 16.42
C PHE A 75 -0.46 2.30 16.30
N GLY A 76 0.04 1.29 15.59
CA GLY A 76 -0.72 0.12 15.19
C GLY A 76 -1.70 0.41 14.05
N CYS A 77 -2.26 -0.65 13.47
CA CYS A 77 -3.28 -0.49 12.43
C CYS A 77 -4.68 -0.31 13.02
N ASN A 78 -5.31 0.82 12.70
CA ASN A 78 -6.68 1.13 13.10
C ASN A 78 -7.56 1.42 11.87
N VAL A 79 -8.83 1.74 12.09
CA VAL A 79 -9.81 2.02 11.02
C VAL A 79 -9.38 3.16 10.10
N ALA A 80 -8.69 4.17 10.63
CA ALA A 80 -8.19 5.30 9.85
C ALA A 80 -7.05 4.88 8.93
N ALA A 81 -6.06 4.15 9.46
CA ALA A 81 -4.96 3.58 8.68
C ALA A 81 -5.46 2.65 7.57
N ALA A 82 -6.38 1.73 7.90
CA ALA A 82 -6.96 0.81 6.92
C ALA A 82 -7.73 1.55 5.81
N ARG A 83 -8.46 2.63 6.15
CA ARG A 83 -9.18 3.45 5.15
C ARG A 83 -8.21 4.21 4.25
N ALA A 84 -7.22 4.89 4.84
CA ALA A 84 -6.24 5.66 4.09
C ALA A 84 -5.41 4.74 3.17
N ALA A 85 -5.02 3.57 3.66
CA ALA A 85 -4.31 2.58 2.88
C ALA A 85 -5.16 1.97 1.77
N ALA A 86 -6.43 1.67 2.00
CA ALA A 86 -7.31 1.18 0.94
C ALA A 86 -7.34 2.15 -0.26
N ASN A 87 -7.39 3.46 0.01
CA ASN A 87 -7.34 4.49 -1.04
C ASN A 87 -5.99 4.53 -1.77
N VAL A 88 -4.86 4.42 -1.05
CA VAL A 88 -3.52 4.41 -1.65
C VAL A 88 -3.29 3.16 -2.49
N LEU A 89 -3.79 2.00 -2.04
CA LEU A 89 -3.67 0.73 -2.72
C LEU A 89 -4.69 0.57 -3.87
N GLY A 90 -5.71 1.43 -3.92
CA GLY A 90 -6.81 1.33 -4.90
C GLY A 90 -7.77 0.17 -4.62
N VAL A 91 -7.85 -0.34 -3.39
CA VAL A 91 -8.66 -1.52 -3.05
C VAL A 91 -10.01 -1.14 -2.44
N ASP A 92 -11.09 -1.84 -2.84
CA ASP A 92 -12.45 -1.52 -2.37
C ASP A 92 -12.73 -2.08 -0.97
N ARG A 93 -12.06 -3.19 -0.64
CA ARG A 93 -12.20 -3.89 0.63
C ARG A 93 -11.02 -3.54 1.54
N ARG A 94 -11.33 -3.36 2.82
CA ARG A 94 -10.33 -3.10 3.87
C ARG A 94 -9.76 -4.36 4.50
N GLU A 95 -10.34 -5.52 4.17
CA GLU A 95 -9.88 -6.82 4.64
C GLU A 95 -8.46 -7.09 4.15
N GLY A 96 -7.58 -7.55 5.03
CA GLY A 96 -6.17 -7.79 4.74
C GLY A 96 -5.30 -6.53 4.63
N VAL A 97 -5.85 -5.32 4.62
CA VAL A 97 -5.05 -4.09 4.43
C VAL A 97 -4.05 -3.89 5.56
N CYS A 98 -4.50 -4.05 6.81
CA CYS A 98 -3.60 -3.94 7.96
C CYS A 98 -2.49 -4.98 7.92
N GLU A 99 -2.83 -6.22 7.60
CA GLU A 99 -1.88 -7.32 7.52
C GLU A 99 -0.87 -7.10 6.38
N PHE A 100 -1.32 -6.58 5.24
CA PHE A 100 -0.45 -6.17 4.15
C PHE A 100 0.53 -5.06 4.57
N LEU A 101 0.07 -4.03 5.30
CA LEU A 101 0.95 -2.99 5.82
C LEU A 101 1.96 -3.53 6.84
N GLU A 102 1.55 -4.44 7.72
CA GLU A 102 2.45 -5.10 8.68
C GLU A 102 3.54 -5.91 7.97
N LEU A 103 3.17 -6.68 6.93
CA LEU A 103 4.13 -7.42 6.10
C LEU A 103 5.13 -6.50 5.37
N LEU A 104 4.75 -5.25 5.10
CA LEU A 104 5.62 -4.27 4.46
C LEU A 104 6.57 -3.55 5.42
N ARG A 105 6.39 -3.66 6.75
CA ARG A 105 7.23 -2.97 7.75
C ARG A 105 8.74 -3.18 7.58
N PRO A 106 9.25 -4.39 7.28
CA PRO A 106 10.69 -4.60 7.07
C PRO A 106 11.26 -3.78 5.91
N TYR A 107 10.41 -3.29 5.01
CA TYR A 107 10.78 -2.55 3.82
C TYR A 107 10.52 -1.04 3.95
N GLY A 108 10.10 -0.53 5.11
CA GLY A 108 9.61 0.84 5.29
C GLY A 108 10.45 1.94 4.64
N GLU A 109 11.78 1.88 4.74
CA GLU A 109 12.65 2.91 4.15
C GLU A 109 12.76 2.85 2.61
N LYS A 110 12.45 1.69 2.02
CA LYS A 110 12.47 1.46 0.57
C LYS A 110 11.12 1.76 -0.10
N LEU A 111 10.06 1.91 0.70
CA LEU A 111 8.72 2.20 0.18
C LEU A 111 8.62 3.65 -0.30
N ASP A 112 7.71 3.87 -1.24
CA ASP A 112 7.30 5.20 -1.68
C ASP A 112 5.77 5.27 -1.79
N ASN A 113 5.23 5.93 -2.82
CA ASN A 113 3.79 6.02 -3.07
C ASN A 113 3.29 4.99 -4.10
N ASP A 114 4.15 4.15 -4.68
CA ASP A 114 3.75 3.16 -5.67
C ASP A 114 3.44 1.79 -5.01
N PRO A 115 2.16 1.36 -4.98
CA PRO A 115 1.78 0.04 -4.46
C PRO A 115 2.47 -1.12 -5.18
N LEU A 116 2.82 -0.96 -6.46
CA LEU A 116 3.46 -2.01 -7.24
C LEU A 116 4.90 -2.25 -6.77
N ALA A 117 5.65 -1.18 -6.48
CA ALA A 117 6.97 -1.28 -5.87
C ALA A 117 6.92 -1.98 -4.50
N GLY A 118 5.93 -1.65 -3.66
CA GLY A 118 5.70 -2.32 -2.38
C GLY A 118 5.42 -3.82 -2.54
N LEU A 119 4.60 -4.19 -3.52
CA LEU A 119 4.30 -5.58 -3.84
C LEU A 119 5.54 -6.37 -4.27
N PHE A 120 6.43 -5.78 -5.08
CA PHE A 120 7.67 -6.43 -5.47
C PHE A 120 8.66 -6.59 -4.31
N LEU A 121 8.69 -5.65 -3.36
CA LEU A 121 9.48 -5.81 -2.14
C LEU A 121 8.97 -6.98 -1.29
N LEU A 122 7.64 -7.15 -1.21
CA LEU A 122 7.00 -8.23 -0.46
C LEU A 122 7.22 -9.60 -1.09
N LEU A 123 6.99 -9.74 -2.40
CA LEU A 123 7.04 -11.04 -3.10
C LEU A 123 8.45 -11.42 -3.54
N GLY A 124 9.32 -10.42 -3.75
CA GLY A 124 10.65 -10.58 -4.31
C GLY A 124 10.63 -10.98 -5.80
N PRO A 125 11.70 -10.67 -6.56
CA PRO A 125 11.90 -11.20 -7.90
C PRO A 125 12.59 -12.58 -7.88
N PRO A 126 12.18 -13.55 -8.73
CA PRO A 126 10.94 -13.54 -9.51
C PRO A 126 9.71 -13.69 -8.61
N VAL A 127 8.58 -13.14 -9.06
CA VAL A 127 7.29 -13.35 -8.39
C VAL A 127 6.83 -14.76 -8.70
N GLU A 128 6.70 -15.58 -7.66
CA GLU A 128 6.30 -16.98 -7.75
C GLU A 128 4.87 -17.16 -7.23
N LEU A 129 4.08 -17.98 -7.92
CA LEU A 129 2.70 -18.30 -7.55
C LEU A 129 2.57 -18.79 -6.10
N ASP A 130 3.49 -19.65 -5.68
CA ASP A 130 3.53 -20.21 -4.33
C ASP A 130 3.64 -19.15 -3.24
N LYS A 131 4.36 -18.05 -3.50
CA LYS A 131 4.47 -16.96 -2.53
C LYS A 131 3.13 -16.26 -2.36
N ILE A 132 2.38 -16.05 -3.45
CA ILE A 132 1.04 -15.42 -3.41
C ILE A 132 0.03 -16.36 -2.71
N ARG A 133 0.10 -17.67 -2.97
CA ARG A 133 -0.77 -18.68 -2.36
C ARG A 133 -0.57 -18.83 -0.85
N ARG A 134 0.63 -18.58 -0.35
CA ARG A 134 0.96 -18.64 1.09
C ARG A 134 0.56 -17.39 1.85
N LEU A 135 0.14 -16.33 1.16
CA LEU A 135 -0.35 -15.12 1.82
C LEU A 135 -1.75 -15.39 2.42
N PRO A 136 -2.08 -14.70 3.54
CA PRO A 136 -3.43 -14.67 4.07
C PRO A 136 -4.43 -14.21 2.99
N ASN A 137 -5.62 -14.82 2.93
CA ASN A 137 -6.60 -14.59 1.85
C ASN A 137 -6.90 -13.10 1.57
N GLY A 138 -6.98 -12.27 2.62
CA GLY A 138 -7.18 -10.83 2.48
C GLY A 138 -5.99 -10.14 1.79
N VAL A 139 -4.78 -10.53 2.16
CA VAL A 139 -3.54 -10.02 1.55
C VAL A 139 -3.40 -10.50 0.10
N SER A 140 -3.70 -11.77 -0.19
CA SER A 140 -3.70 -12.29 -1.56
C SER A 140 -4.68 -11.53 -2.47
N SER A 141 -5.85 -11.12 -1.93
CA SER A 141 -6.83 -10.31 -2.66
C SER A 141 -6.31 -8.91 -2.98
N ILE A 142 -5.59 -8.28 -2.06
CA ILE A 142 -4.93 -6.98 -2.30
C ILE A 142 -3.87 -7.12 -3.38
N VAL A 143 -2.99 -8.12 -3.24
CA VAL A 143 -1.91 -8.42 -4.20
C VAL A 143 -2.48 -8.65 -5.60
N ALA A 144 -3.51 -9.48 -5.70
CA ALA A 144 -4.16 -9.78 -6.96
C ALA A 144 -4.81 -8.54 -7.60
N LYS A 145 -5.45 -7.67 -6.81
CA LYS A 145 -6.04 -6.43 -7.33
C LYS A 145 -4.96 -5.46 -7.84
N ILE A 146 -3.89 -5.26 -7.08
CA ILE A 146 -2.75 -4.41 -7.50
C ILE A 146 -2.17 -4.92 -8.83
N ILE A 147 -1.97 -6.24 -8.95
CA ILE A 147 -1.47 -6.88 -10.18
C ILE A 147 -2.46 -6.67 -11.33
N ALA A 148 -3.75 -6.94 -11.13
CA ALA A 148 -4.76 -6.79 -12.17
C ALA A 148 -4.84 -5.36 -12.71
N GLU A 149 -4.74 -4.34 -11.84
CA GLU A 149 -4.85 -2.94 -12.25
C GLU A 149 -3.56 -2.36 -12.82
N LYS A 150 -2.40 -2.71 -12.25
CA LYS A 150 -1.12 -2.05 -12.55
C LYS A 150 -0.18 -2.85 -13.45
N PHE A 151 -0.44 -4.15 -13.64
CA PHE A 151 0.36 -5.00 -14.55
C PHE A 151 -0.36 -5.20 -15.89
N PRO A 152 0.37 -5.57 -16.96
CA PRO A 152 -0.23 -6.09 -18.18
C PRO A 152 -1.01 -7.36 -17.87
N ALA A 153 -2.31 -7.19 -17.61
CA ALA A 153 -3.20 -8.25 -17.22
C ALA A 153 -3.94 -8.81 -18.45
N VAL A 154 -4.14 -10.11 -18.46
CA VAL A 154 -5.05 -10.80 -19.38
C VAL A 154 -6.44 -10.91 -18.75
N THR A 155 -7.45 -11.05 -19.62
CA THR A 155 -8.81 -11.38 -19.19
C THR A 155 -9.05 -12.87 -19.44
N PHE A 156 -9.42 -13.62 -18.41
CA PHE A 156 -9.75 -15.04 -18.48
C PHE A 156 -11.03 -15.31 -17.69
N ALA A 157 -12.03 -15.92 -18.33
CA ALA A 157 -13.34 -16.19 -17.71
C ALA A 157 -13.95 -14.98 -17.00
N GLU A 158 -13.90 -13.79 -17.64
CA GLU A 158 -14.35 -12.49 -17.10
C GLU A 158 -13.50 -11.92 -15.94
N HIS A 159 -12.42 -12.61 -15.56
CA HIS A 159 -11.48 -12.15 -14.53
C HIS A 159 -10.26 -11.48 -15.15
N ARG A 160 -9.76 -10.42 -14.50
CA ARG A 160 -8.53 -9.73 -14.92
C ARG A 160 -7.37 -10.15 -14.02
N GLY A 161 -6.25 -10.56 -14.61
CA GLY A 161 -5.13 -11.13 -13.87
C GLY A 161 -3.90 -11.42 -14.72
N VAL A 162 -2.95 -12.16 -14.17
CA VAL A 162 -1.70 -12.56 -14.83
C VAL A 162 -1.59 -14.08 -14.90
N LEU A 163 -0.81 -14.56 -15.85
CA LEU A 163 -0.50 -15.98 -16.00
C LEU A 163 0.85 -16.29 -15.35
N PHE A 164 0.90 -17.38 -14.59
CA PHE A 164 2.11 -17.98 -14.05
C PHE A 164 2.30 -19.36 -14.69
N VAL A 165 3.52 -19.65 -15.13
CA VAL A 165 3.90 -20.99 -15.60
C VAL A 165 4.67 -21.67 -14.47
N ASP A 166 4.19 -22.83 -14.04
CA ASP A 166 4.82 -23.63 -13.00
C ASP A 166 5.90 -24.56 -13.60
N GLY A 167 6.74 -25.13 -12.75
CA GLY A 167 7.86 -25.99 -13.17
C GLY A 167 7.45 -27.27 -13.89
N ASP A 168 6.20 -27.70 -13.74
CA ASP A 168 5.59 -28.83 -14.45
C ASP A 168 4.99 -28.44 -15.82
N GLY A 169 5.09 -27.17 -16.22
CA GLY A 169 4.51 -26.63 -17.46
C GLY A 169 3.05 -26.21 -17.33
N SER A 170 2.40 -26.43 -16.18
CA SER A 170 1.02 -25.99 -15.95
C SER A 170 0.94 -24.47 -15.92
N THR A 171 -0.04 -23.92 -16.63
CA THR A 171 -0.32 -22.47 -16.60
C THR A 171 -1.45 -22.17 -15.62
N TRP A 172 -1.21 -21.22 -14.73
CA TRP A 172 -2.13 -20.78 -13.70
C TRP A 172 -2.50 -19.32 -13.91
N PHE A 173 -3.79 -19.03 -13.80
CA PHE A 173 -4.31 -17.67 -13.78
C PHE A 173 -4.42 -17.18 -12.32
N VAL A 174 -3.87 -16.00 -12.06
CA VAL A 174 -3.97 -15.28 -10.78
C VAL A 174 -4.58 -13.92 -11.07
N GLY A 175 -5.79 -13.70 -10.57
CA GLY A 175 -6.53 -12.47 -10.85
C GLY A 175 -7.39 -12.00 -9.71
N TYR A 176 -8.07 -10.88 -9.97
CA TYR A 176 -9.04 -10.30 -9.07
C TYR A 176 -10.40 -10.19 -9.77
N CYS A 177 -11.45 -10.55 -9.04
CA CYS A 177 -12.83 -10.46 -9.48
C CYS A 177 -13.60 -9.49 -8.60
N GLY A 178 -14.05 -8.36 -9.14
CA GLY A 178 -14.92 -7.43 -8.39
C GLY A 178 -16.27 -8.05 -8.03
N LEU A 179 -16.84 -8.88 -8.92
CA LEU A 179 -18.14 -9.55 -8.73
C LEU A 179 -18.08 -10.68 -7.69
N CYS A 180 -17.04 -11.50 -7.77
CA CYS A 180 -16.74 -12.59 -6.83
C CYS A 180 -16.17 -12.05 -5.50
N GLY A 181 -15.70 -10.80 -5.52
CA GLY A 181 -15.27 -10.07 -4.36
C GLY A 181 -13.84 -10.35 -3.89
N GLY A 182 -12.99 -10.96 -4.71
CA GLY A 182 -11.70 -11.41 -4.20
C GLY A 182 -10.74 -12.00 -5.21
N TYR A 183 -9.65 -12.50 -4.63
CA TYR A 183 -8.62 -13.29 -5.28
C TYR A 183 -9.19 -14.52 -5.98
N VAL A 184 -8.78 -14.75 -7.22
CA VAL A 184 -9.12 -15.93 -8.00
C VAL A 184 -7.83 -16.60 -8.45
N VAL A 185 -7.73 -17.91 -8.22
CA VAL A 185 -6.69 -18.77 -8.77
C VAL A 185 -7.35 -19.91 -9.48
N ASP A 186 -7.05 -20.05 -10.77
CA ASP A 186 -7.60 -21.12 -11.57
C ASP A 186 -6.55 -21.66 -12.54
N ARG A 187 -6.69 -22.92 -12.92
CA ARG A 187 -5.84 -23.53 -13.95
C ARG A 187 -6.28 -23.00 -15.32
N CYS A 188 -5.33 -22.58 -16.14
CA CYS A 188 -5.59 -22.02 -17.46
C CYS A 188 -5.17 -23.01 -18.56
N PRO A 189 -6.07 -23.89 -19.03
CA PRO A 189 -5.73 -24.93 -20.02
C PRO A 189 -5.43 -24.36 -21.41
N LEU A 190 -5.76 -23.10 -21.70
CA LEU A 190 -5.64 -22.47 -23.02
C LEU A 190 -4.18 -22.34 -23.53
N PHE A 191 -3.18 -22.47 -22.65
CA PHE A 191 -1.76 -22.38 -23.01
C PHE A 191 -0.99 -23.70 -22.85
N GLU A 192 -1.64 -24.77 -22.38
CA GLU A 192 -1.00 -26.08 -22.15
C GLU A 192 -0.64 -26.79 -23.48
N THR A 193 -1.29 -26.45 -24.59
CA THR A 193 -1.05 -27.06 -25.91
C THR A 193 0.16 -26.51 -26.67
N TYR A 194 0.87 -25.50 -26.16
CA TYR A 194 1.99 -24.86 -26.85
C TYR A 194 3.40 -25.28 -26.36
N TYR A 195 3.48 -26.13 -25.33
CA TYR A 195 4.75 -26.54 -24.69
C TYR A 195 5.03 -28.06 -24.73
N HIS A 196 4.40 -28.79 -25.65
CA HIS A 196 4.72 -30.19 -25.94
C HIS A 196 5.42 -30.35 -27.29
#